data_AF-A0A4S2LIS2-F1
#
_entry.id   AF-A0A4S2LIS2-F1
#
_cell.length_a   1.000
_cell.length_b   1.000
_cell.length_c   1.000
_cell.angle_alpha   90.00
_cell.angle_beta   90.00
_cell.angle_gamma   90.00
#
_symmetry.space_group_name_H-M   'P 1'
#
loop_
_entity.id
_entity.type
_entity.pdbx_description
1 polymer ?
#
loop_
_entity_poly.entity_id
_entity_poly.type
_entity_poly.pdbx_seq_one_letter_code
_entity_poly.pdbx_strand_id
1 'polypeptide(L)'
;MDAPVGCFVSPSDFDVNRFIGRGCYSVVYEVAKRNGTDSGSHYALKRFFLENDSSVKCVLRERRILERLALADYESPFLPKLLYGLWFNYSSAFILREGAGCDLYDLLCHVGFLSETNARFYLAEVICGLEHLHSLNIVHLDIKPENVLFYPDGHVFLSDLDRSFDISLGMKPTLDDFTGTPLFMAPEIAKGEVIDLRADIWSLGALVAEMVAGPIRPDSQDTAQEFQRARSGTYAIRGLKRFSKPLQSFFTACLQKSLNQRPHLKDVKKLRFLRYIDWEKANNLDLLPPYKTSEIHHRPAKEERGPLRSTDQRVLSGAFSPLRPVVFASSKAKKKQTKQCAIPVDSFTEQRPSSALTDCLRKDGYTLELLDEKFKCFNFVHPSLRCDCNATKPKSPITKLAALPQDDLDTLFGDKLKIMDLEEPSSPSLFRRTRKRGLSIGD
;
A
#
# COMPACT_ATOMS: atom_id res chain seq x y z
N MET A 1 34.16 8.47 -5.59
CA MET A 1 34.22 7.00 -5.59
C MET A 1 33.17 6.54 -6.56
N ASP A 2 33.63 6.12 -7.73
CA ASP A 2 32.79 5.77 -8.87
C ASP A 2 31.93 4.56 -8.55
N ALA A 3 30.64 4.63 -8.92
CA ALA A 3 29.71 3.53 -8.76
C ALA A 3 30.25 2.33 -9.57
N PRO A 4 30.29 1.11 -9.00
CA PRO A 4 30.70 -0.06 -9.75
C PRO A 4 29.79 -0.21 -10.98
N VAL A 5 30.34 -0.75 -12.07
CA VAL A 5 29.64 -1.10 -13.31
C VAL A 5 28.56 -2.15 -12.98
N GLY A 6 27.44 -1.68 -12.46
CA GLY A 6 26.32 -2.50 -11.98
C GLY A 6 25.27 -2.61 -13.07
N CYS A 7 24.68 -3.80 -13.22
CA CYS A 7 23.55 -4.12 -14.09
C CYS A 7 22.54 -2.96 -14.17
N PHE A 8 22.63 -2.15 -15.25
CA PHE A 8 21.63 -1.15 -15.53
C PHE A 8 20.34 -1.86 -15.90
N VAL A 9 19.36 -1.78 -15.01
CA VAL A 9 18.00 -2.23 -15.31
C VAL A 9 17.28 -1.10 -16.04
N SER A 10 16.67 -1.43 -17.16
CA SER A 10 16.03 -0.48 -18.06
C SER A 10 14.55 -0.83 -18.26
N PRO A 11 13.71 0.12 -18.72
CA PRO A 11 12.31 -0.15 -19.05
C PRO A 11 12.08 -1.35 -19.99
N SER A 12 12.99 -1.61 -20.92
CA SER A 12 12.84 -2.71 -21.89
C SER A 12 13.01 -4.10 -21.27
N ASP A 13 13.46 -4.17 -20.01
CA ASP A 13 13.61 -5.42 -19.25
C ASP A 13 12.28 -5.93 -18.67
N PHE A 14 11.18 -5.20 -18.89
CA PHE A 14 9.87 -5.51 -18.34
C PHE A 14 8.79 -5.56 -19.42
N ASP A 15 7.96 -6.58 -19.37
CA ASP A 15 6.67 -6.64 -20.05
C ASP A 15 5.61 -5.99 -19.17
N VAL A 16 4.75 -5.15 -19.73
CA VAL A 16 3.64 -4.51 -19.00
C VAL A 16 2.36 -5.28 -19.29
N ASN A 17 1.83 -5.98 -18.28
CA ASN A 17 0.75 -6.94 -18.46
C ASN A 17 -0.64 -6.31 -18.28
N ARG A 18 -0.86 -5.63 -17.14
CA ARG A 18 -2.16 -5.04 -16.80
C ARG A 18 -2.02 -3.79 -15.93
N PHE A 19 -3.01 -2.91 -16.01
CA PHE A 19 -3.24 -1.84 -15.06
C PHE A 19 -3.88 -2.41 -13.79
N ILE A 20 -3.34 -2.04 -12.63
CA ILE A 20 -3.83 -2.45 -11.31
C ILE A 20 -4.63 -1.33 -10.65
N GLY A 21 -4.10 -0.10 -10.66
CA GLY A 21 -4.72 1.00 -9.94
C GLY A 21 -4.03 2.33 -10.16
N ARG A 22 -4.67 3.39 -9.67
CA ARG A 22 -4.17 4.77 -9.75
C ARG A 22 -4.04 5.36 -8.36
N GLY A 23 -3.03 6.16 -8.05
CA GLY A 23 -2.94 7.01 -6.87
C GLY A 23 -3.15 8.49 -7.22
N CYS A 24 -2.82 9.38 -6.28
CA CYS A 24 -2.85 10.84 -6.53
C CYS A 24 -1.82 11.22 -7.61
N TYR A 25 -0.55 10.89 -7.36
CA TYR A 25 0.56 11.16 -8.28
C TYR A 25 1.04 9.92 -9.02
N SER A 26 0.46 8.75 -8.79
CA SER A 26 0.99 7.49 -9.31
C SER A 26 -0.01 6.65 -10.09
N VAL A 27 0.49 5.71 -10.90
CA VAL A 27 -0.27 4.60 -11.49
C VAL A 27 0.51 3.32 -11.28
N VAL A 28 -0.22 2.24 -10.96
CA VAL A 28 0.32 0.92 -10.68
C VAL A 28 -0.05 -0.05 -11.79
N TYR A 29 0.95 -0.78 -12.28
CA TYR A 29 0.83 -1.81 -13.30
C TYR A 29 1.39 -3.13 -12.77
N GLU A 30 0.89 -4.24 -13.29
CA GLU A 30 1.60 -5.51 -13.23
C GLU A 30 2.63 -5.56 -14.35
N VAL A 31 3.84 -5.99 -14.03
CA VAL A 31 4.91 -6.21 -15.00
C VAL A 31 5.59 -7.56 -14.80
N ALA A 32 6.10 -8.15 -15.88
CA ALA A 32 6.92 -9.36 -15.83
C ALA A 32 8.36 -9.05 -16.25
N LYS A 33 9.34 -9.59 -15.52
CA LYS A 33 10.77 -9.42 -15.84
C LYS A 33 11.18 -10.32 -16.99
N ARG A 34 11.85 -9.77 -18.01
CA ARG A 34 12.28 -10.49 -19.22
C ARG A 34 13.64 -11.18 -19.13
N ASN A 35 14.53 -10.67 -18.29
CA ASN A 35 15.94 -11.07 -18.26
C ASN A 35 16.51 -10.93 -16.84
N GLY A 36 17.75 -11.39 -16.62
CA GLY A 36 18.39 -11.35 -15.29
C GLY A 36 18.06 -12.57 -14.42
N THR A 37 18.53 -12.56 -13.18
CA THR A 37 18.38 -13.67 -12.23
C THR A 37 16.94 -13.93 -11.80
N ASP A 38 16.08 -12.92 -11.95
CA ASP A 38 14.68 -12.89 -11.60
C ASP A 38 13.76 -12.96 -12.84
N SER A 39 14.30 -13.32 -14.00
CA SER A 39 13.54 -13.50 -15.24
C SER A 39 12.31 -14.38 -15.04
N GLY A 40 11.16 -13.96 -15.58
CA GLY A 40 9.86 -14.61 -15.43
C GLY A 40 9.10 -14.21 -14.15
N SER A 41 9.72 -13.46 -13.23
CA SER A 41 9.03 -12.98 -12.03
C SER A 41 8.05 -11.85 -12.35
N HIS A 42 6.92 -11.85 -11.65
CA HIS A 42 5.91 -10.80 -11.72
C HIS A 42 6.06 -9.79 -10.57
N TYR A 43 5.82 -8.52 -10.88
CA TYR A 43 6.00 -7.40 -9.97
C TYR A 43 4.91 -6.34 -10.13
N ALA A 44 4.79 -5.49 -9.10
CA ALA A 44 4.00 -4.26 -9.18
C ALA A 44 4.91 -3.08 -9.54
N LEU A 45 4.67 -2.45 -10.70
CA LEU A 45 5.32 -1.21 -11.10
C LEU A 45 4.49 -0.01 -10.66
N LYS A 46 4.98 0.79 -9.71
CA LYS A 46 4.39 2.06 -9.28
C LYS A 46 5.11 3.22 -9.97
N ARG A 47 4.45 3.85 -10.95
CA ARG A 47 4.93 4.97 -11.78
C ARG A 47 4.46 6.31 -11.23
N PHE A 48 5.34 7.31 -11.08
CA PHE A 48 5.01 8.64 -10.51
C PHE A 48 5.06 9.80 -11.49
N PHE A 49 3.96 10.53 -11.65
CA PHE A 49 3.91 11.72 -12.49
C PHE A 49 4.38 12.95 -11.71
N LEU A 50 5.49 13.55 -12.14
CA LEU A 50 6.02 14.77 -11.56
C LEU A 50 5.24 15.96 -12.11
N GLU A 51 4.22 16.40 -11.37
CA GLU A 51 3.30 17.44 -11.81
C GLU A 51 3.51 18.77 -11.09
N ASN A 52 4.05 18.74 -9.87
CA ASN A 52 4.30 19.88 -8.98
C ASN A 52 5.33 19.52 -7.89
N ASP A 53 5.74 20.49 -7.08
CA ASP A 53 6.67 20.29 -5.97
C ASP A 53 6.26 19.16 -5.01
N SER A 54 4.97 19.06 -4.66
CA SER A 54 4.45 18.01 -3.78
C SER A 54 4.67 16.61 -4.34
N SER A 55 4.47 16.41 -5.64
CA SER A 55 4.70 15.12 -6.31
C SER A 55 6.19 14.71 -6.31
N VAL A 56 7.10 15.68 -6.43
CA VAL A 56 8.55 15.45 -6.36
C VAL A 56 8.98 15.07 -4.94
N LYS A 57 8.53 15.84 -3.94
CA LYS A 57 8.79 15.54 -2.53
C LYS A 57 8.27 14.17 -2.13
N CYS A 58 7.06 13.83 -2.57
CA CYS A 58 6.39 12.55 -2.33
C CYS A 58 7.22 11.35 -2.81
N VAL A 59 7.64 11.33 -4.08
CA VAL A 59 8.41 10.19 -4.63
C VAL A 59 9.81 10.08 -4.01
N LEU A 60 10.48 11.19 -3.72
CA LEU A 60 11.80 11.18 -3.08
C LEU A 60 11.71 10.71 -1.62
N ARG A 61 10.64 11.08 -0.91
CA ARG A 61 10.36 10.59 0.45
C ARG A 61 10.12 9.09 0.45
N GLU A 62 9.23 8.61 -0.41
CA GLU A 62 8.90 7.18 -0.51
C GLU A 62 10.14 6.35 -0.87
N ARG A 63 10.92 6.80 -1.86
CA ARG A 63 12.19 6.17 -2.24
C ARG A 63 13.09 5.97 -1.02
N ARG A 64 13.31 7.03 -0.24
CA ARG A 64 14.25 6.95 0.89
C ARG A 64 13.80 5.92 1.93
N ILE A 65 12.50 5.87 2.21
CA ILE A 65 11.94 4.91 3.16
C ILE A 65 12.07 3.48 2.62
N LEU A 66 11.70 3.25 1.36
CA LEU A 66 11.84 1.95 0.71
C LEU A 66 13.30 1.47 0.66
N GLU A 67 14.26 2.35 0.41
CA GLU A 67 15.69 2.00 0.43
C GLU A 67 16.17 1.68 1.85
N ARG A 68 15.71 2.41 2.87
CA ARG A 68 16.02 2.07 4.27
C ARG A 68 15.48 0.69 4.65
N LEU A 69 14.29 0.32 4.17
CA LEU A 69 13.72 -1.01 4.38
C LEU A 69 14.53 -2.08 3.65
N ALA A 70 14.90 -1.84 2.39
CA ALA A 70 15.70 -2.76 1.59
C ALA A 70 17.12 -2.99 2.12
N LEU A 71 17.65 -2.06 2.91
CA LEU A 71 18.99 -2.09 3.50
C LEU A 71 18.98 -2.38 5.00
N ALA A 72 17.82 -2.63 5.61
CA ALA A 72 17.72 -2.98 7.02
C ALA A 72 18.27 -4.39 7.28
N ASP A 73 18.71 -4.64 8.51
CA ASP A 73 19.23 -5.96 8.93
C ASP A 73 18.16 -7.07 8.86
N TYR A 74 16.88 -6.69 8.85
CA TYR A 74 15.74 -7.58 8.78
C TYR A 74 14.77 -7.10 7.71
N GLU A 75 14.40 -8.00 6.80
CA GLU A 75 13.37 -7.74 5.78
C GLU A 75 12.01 -8.19 6.32
N SER A 76 11.11 -7.24 6.61
CA SER A 76 9.77 -7.56 7.11
C SER A 76 8.83 -8.00 5.97
N PRO A 77 8.13 -9.15 6.09
CA PRO A 77 7.15 -9.56 5.08
C PRO A 77 5.89 -8.67 5.10
N PHE A 78 5.68 -7.91 6.18
CA PHE A 78 4.52 -7.04 6.39
C PHE A 78 4.67 -5.64 5.78
N LEU A 79 5.71 -5.41 4.98
CA LEU A 79 6.01 -4.12 4.34
C LEU A 79 6.40 -4.31 2.87
N PRO A 80 6.35 -3.25 2.04
CA PRO A 80 6.68 -3.34 0.63
C PRO A 80 8.18 -3.60 0.45
N LYS A 81 8.51 -4.59 -0.39
CA LYS A 81 9.89 -4.82 -0.84
C LYS A 81 10.15 -4.05 -2.13
N LEU A 82 11.13 -3.16 -2.13
CA LEU A 82 11.64 -2.49 -3.34
C LEU A 82 12.67 -3.36 -4.03
N LEU A 83 12.38 -3.82 -5.25
CA LEU A 83 13.31 -4.62 -6.05
C LEU A 83 14.17 -3.72 -6.94
N TYR A 84 13.53 -2.74 -7.59
CA TYR A 84 14.20 -1.78 -8.46
C TYR A 84 13.63 -0.36 -8.30
N GLY A 85 14.51 0.63 -8.30
CA GLY A 85 14.16 2.03 -8.53
C GLY A 85 14.64 2.44 -9.92
N LEU A 86 13.79 3.11 -10.69
CA LEU A 86 14.07 3.49 -12.08
C LEU A 86 13.82 4.98 -12.29
N TRP A 87 14.84 5.70 -12.76
CA TRP A 87 14.77 7.05 -13.30
C TRP A 87 15.31 7.05 -14.72
N PHE A 88 14.41 7.26 -15.68
CA PHE A 88 14.73 7.25 -17.10
C PHE A 88 13.82 8.23 -17.83
N ASN A 89 14.36 9.09 -18.68
CA ASN A 89 13.59 10.09 -19.46
C ASN A 89 12.55 10.86 -18.62
N TYR A 90 12.97 11.36 -17.44
CA TYR A 90 12.10 12.07 -16.48
C TYR A 90 10.89 11.25 -15.96
N SER A 91 10.97 9.93 -16.08
CA SER A 91 10.03 8.96 -15.54
C SER A 91 10.65 8.21 -14.36
N SER A 92 10.10 8.46 -13.16
CA SER A 92 10.37 7.71 -11.93
C SER A 92 9.40 6.56 -11.72
N ALA A 93 9.92 5.37 -11.44
CA ALA A 93 9.13 4.19 -11.09
C ALA A 93 9.79 3.33 -10.02
N PHE A 94 8.97 2.66 -9.21
CA PHE A 94 9.40 1.58 -8.32
C PHE A 94 8.87 0.25 -8.83
N ILE A 95 9.71 -0.76 -8.84
CA ILE A 95 9.33 -2.16 -9.02
C ILE A 95 9.27 -2.80 -7.63
N LEU A 96 8.08 -3.18 -7.21
CA LEU A 96 7.77 -3.72 -5.89
C LEU A 96 7.33 -5.17 -5.99
N ARG A 97 7.46 -5.93 -4.91
CA ARG A 97 6.85 -7.26 -4.78
C ARG A 97 5.35 -7.16 -5.07
N GLU A 98 4.82 -8.08 -5.88
CA GLU A 98 3.39 -8.11 -6.19
C GLU A 98 2.58 -8.67 -5.00
N GLY A 99 1.38 -8.12 -4.79
CA GLY A 99 0.36 -8.68 -3.90
C GLY A 99 -0.73 -9.43 -4.68
N ALA A 100 -1.82 -9.80 -4.03
CA ALA A 100 -2.95 -10.51 -4.65
C ALA A 100 -3.87 -9.60 -5.49
N GLY A 101 -3.60 -8.29 -5.56
CA GLY A 101 -4.44 -7.31 -6.27
C GLY A 101 -5.68 -6.83 -5.51
N CYS A 102 -5.97 -7.39 -4.33
CA CYS A 102 -7.02 -6.93 -3.42
C CYS A 102 -6.44 -6.28 -2.15
N ASP A 103 -7.27 -5.46 -1.52
CA ASP A 103 -6.95 -4.77 -0.27
C ASP A 103 -8.00 -5.07 0.82
N LEU A 104 -7.72 -4.69 2.06
CA LEU A 104 -8.65 -4.89 3.17
C LEU A 104 -9.98 -4.16 2.95
N TYR A 105 -10.00 -3.08 2.17
CA TYR A 105 -11.26 -2.43 1.81
C TYR A 105 -12.12 -3.30 0.89
N ASP A 106 -11.52 -3.99 -0.08
CA ASP A 106 -12.22 -4.97 -0.93
C ASP A 106 -12.86 -6.06 -0.06
N LEU A 107 -12.12 -6.61 0.92
CA LEU A 107 -12.69 -7.58 1.87
C LEU A 107 -13.88 -7.00 2.61
N LEU A 108 -13.76 -5.79 3.15
CA LEU A 108 -14.85 -5.13 3.88
C LEU A 108 -16.07 -4.79 3.00
N CYS A 109 -15.86 -4.54 1.70
CA CYS A 109 -16.95 -4.41 0.73
C CYS A 109 -17.64 -5.75 0.45
N HIS A 110 -16.88 -6.86 0.47
CA HIS A 110 -17.40 -8.20 0.24
C HIS A 110 -18.20 -8.74 1.45
N VAL A 111 -17.64 -8.65 2.66
CA VAL A 111 -18.23 -9.27 3.88
C VAL A 111 -18.98 -8.29 4.79
N GLY A 112 -18.92 -6.99 4.51
CA GLY A 112 -19.51 -5.95 5.35
C GLY A 112 -18.65 -5.62 6.57
N PHE A 113 -18.72 -6.41 7.64
CA PHE A 113 -17.92 -6.22 8.86
C PHE A 113 -17.24 -7.53 9.27
N LEU A 114 -16.04 -7.41 9.82
CA LEU A 114 -15.32 -8.54 10.40
C LEU A 114 -15.80 -8.85 11.81
N SER A 115 -15.74 -10.12 12.18
CA SER A 115 -15.81 -10.52 13.59
C SER A 115 -14.62 -9.94 14.36
N GLU A 116 -14.76 -9.80 15.68
CA GLU A 116 -13.64 -9.35 16.53
C GLU A 116 -12.40 -10.25 16.41
N THR A 117 -12.61 -11.55 16.13
CA THR A 117 -11.51 -12.50 15.94
C THR A 117 -10.77 -12.27 14.63
N ASN A 118 -11.49 -12.10 13.52
CA ASN A 118 -10.88 -11.88 12.21
C ASN A 118 -10.22 -10.49 12.14
N ALA A 119 -10.84 -9.47 12.76
CA ALA A 119 -10.23 -8.14 12.88
C ALA A 119 -8.94 -8.16 13.72
N ARG A 120 -8.87 -9.01 14.76
CA ARG A 120 -7.67 -9.18 15.59
C ARG A 120 -6.51 -9.81 14.81
N PHE A 121 -6.80 -10.77 13.93
CA PHE A 121 -5.79 -11.37 13.05
C PHE A 121 -5.12 -10.30 12.18
N TYR A 122 -5.89 -9.57 11.37
CA TYR A 122 -5.31 -8.55 10.47
C TYR A 122 -4.66 -7.40 11.24
N LEU A 123 -5.20 -7.05 12.42
CA LEU A 123 -4.55 -6.08 13.30
C LEU A 123 -3.17 -6.56 13.76
N ALA A 124 -2.99 -7.85 14.06
CA ALA A 124 -1.70 -8.39 14.49
C ALA A 124 -0.64 -8.22 13.39
N GLU A 125 -0.97 -8.54 12.14
CA GLU A 125 -0.05 -8.41 11.00
C GLU A 125 0.31 -6.95 10.70
N VAL A 126 -0.69 -6.06 10.75
CA VAL A 126 -0.47 -4.61 10.64
C VAL A 126 0.45 -4.11 11.76
N ILE A 127 0.31 -4.63 12.98
CA ILE A 127 1.21 -4.30 14.10
C ILE A 127 2.64 -4.81 13.84
N CYS A 128 2.81 -6.01 13.28
CA CYS A 128 4.13 -6.53 12.91
C CYS A 128 4.85 -5.64 11.87
N GLY A 129 4.11 -5.15 10.85
CA GLY A 129 4.64 -4.17 9.90
C GLY A 129 5.02 -2.84 10.54
N LEU A 130 4.15 -2.31 11.40
CA LEU A 130 4.44 -1.06 12.13
C LEU A 130 5.58 -1.18 13.12
N GLU A 131 5.75 -2.33 13.76
CA GLU A 131 6.86 -2.57 14.69
C GLU A 131 8.20 -2.43 13.98
N HIS A 132 8.30 -2.94 12.75
CA HIS A 132 9.48 -2.75 11.92
C HIS A 132 9.69 -1.27 11.51
N LEU A 133 8.66 -0.58 11.01
CA LEU A 133 8.77 0.85 10.69
C LEU A 133 9.20 1.70 11.90
N HIS A 134 8.56 1.47 13.05
CA HIS A 134 8.81 2.19 14.30
C HIS A 134 10.22 1.92 14.83
N SER A 135 10.76 0.71 14.64
CA SER A 135 12.16 0.39 14.98
C SER A 135 13.18 1.23 14.19
N LEU A 136 12.81 1.69 12.99
CA LEU A 136 13.61 2.55 12.14
C LEU A 136 13.31 4.04 12.34
N ASN A 137 12.46 4.40 13.32
CA ASN A 137 11.94 5.75 13.54
C ASN A 137 11.13 6.30 12.35
N ILE A 138 10.35 5.43 11.70
CA ILE A 138 9.47 5.80 10.59
C ILE A 138 8.02 5.68 11.05
N VAL A 139 7.23 6.72 10.79
CA VAL A 139 5.79 6.78 11.04
C VAL A 139 5.07 6.59 9.71
N HIS A 140 4.04 5.74 9.64
CA HIS A 140 3.35 5.44 8.38
C HIS A 140 2.44 6.59 7.91
N LEU A 141 1.62 7.13 8.81
CA LEU A 141 0.74 8.30 8.60
C LEU A 141 -0.45 8.16 7.64
N ASP A 142 -0.69 6.99 7.05
CA ASP A 142 -1.86 6.74 6.19
C ASP A 142 -2.38 5.31 6.33
N ILE A 143 -2.41 4.79 7.57
CA ILE A 143 -2.97 3.47 7.84
C ILE A 143 -4.48 3.52 7.63
N LYS A 144 -4.95 2.77 6.63
CA LYS A 144 -6.36 2.62 6.24
C LYS A 144 -6.54 1.31 5.47
N PRO A 145 -7.77 0.78 5.33
CA PRO A 145 -7.97 -0.50 4.67
C PRO A 145 -7.44 -0.57 3.24
N GLU A 146 -7.47 0.54 2.49
CA GLU A 146 -6.95 0.59 1.12
C GLU A 146 -5.43 0.42 1.02
N ASN A 147 -4.71 0.67 2.12
CA ASN A 147 -3.25 0.55 2.20
C ASN A 147 -2.81 -0.76 2.89
N VAL A 148 -3.75 -1.62 3.29
CA VAL A 148 -3.47 -2.98 3.80
C VAL A 148 -3.77 -3.96 2.67
N LEU A 149 -2.73 -4.42 1.98
CA LEU A 149 -2.84 -5.28 0.80
C LEU A 149 -2.70 -6.75 1.18
N PHE A 150 -3.34 -7.62 0.40
CA PHE A 150 -3.23 -9.05 0.58
C PHE A 150 -2.07 -9.66 -0.21
N TYR A 151 -1.48 -10.71 0.34
CA TYR A 151 -0.75 -11.74 -0.40
C TYR A 151 -1.70 -12.85 -0.84
N PRO A 152 -1.37 -13.65 -1.87
CA PRO A 152 -2.25 -14.70 -2.39
C PRO A 152 -2.74 -15.72 -1.35
N ASP A 153 -1.93 -15.99 -0.33
CA ASP A 153 -2.22 -16.92 0.77
C ASP A 153 -3.18 -16.36 1.85
N GLY A 154 -3.53 -15.07 1.79
CA GLY A 154 -4.47 -14.41 2.70
C GLY A 154 -3.82 -13.58 3.80
N HIS A 155 -2.48 -13.62 3.93
CA HIS A 155 -1.75 -12.71 4.81
C HIS A 155 -1.77 -11.27 4.26
N VAL A 156 -1.52 -10.27 5.12
CA VAL A 156 -1.51 -8.86 4.70
C VAL A 156 -0.18 -8.17 4.95
N PHE A 157 0.07 -7.11 4.17
CA PHE A 157 1.16 -6.18 4.37
C PHE A 157 0.69 -4.73 4.23
N LEU A 158 1.37 -3.82 4.94
CA LEU A 158 1.16 -2.40 4.79
C LEU A 158 1.84 -1.91 3.51
N SER A 159 1.18 -1.01 2.79
CA SER A 159 1.64 -0.46 1.53
C SER A 159 1.50 1.06 1.50
N ASP A 160 2.02 1.67 0.44
CA ASP A 160 1.95 3.10 0.19
C ASP A 160 2.67 3.95 1.25
N LEU A 161 3.99 4.06 1.11
CA LEU A 161 4.86 4.78 2.04
C LEU A 161 5.11 6.23 1.61
N ASP A 162 4.28 6.74 0.71
CA ASP A 162 4.39 8.07 0.10
C ASP A 162 4.13 9.22 1.10
N ARG A 163 3.36 8.90 2.14
CA ARG A 163 3.04 9.76 3.29
C ARG A 163 3.95 9.54 4.48
N SER A 164 4.68 8.43 4.50
CA SER A 164 5.44 8.02 5.66
C SER A 164 6.55 9.00 5.97
N PHE A 165 6.80 9.24 7.24
CA PHE A 165 7.73 10.27 7.70
C PHE A 165 8.78 9.67 8.62
N ASP A 166 10.03 9.98 8.32
CA ASP A 166 11.18 9.51 9.08
C ASP A 166 11.61 10.59 10.08
N ILE A 167 11.24 10.38 11.34
CA ILE A 167 11.47 11.35 12.41
C ILE A 167 12.93 11.40 12.86
N SER A 168 13.79 10.44 12.47
CA SER A 168 15.20 10.46 12.86
C SER A 168 16.01 11.55 12.17
N LEU A 169 15.45 12.20 11.15
CA LEU A 169 16.10 13.34 10.49
C LEU A 169 16.06 14.65 11.28
N GLY A 170 15.25 14.73 12.33
CA GLY A 170 14.99 16.00 13.02
C GLY A 170 14.23 17.04 12.17
N MET A 171 13.66 16.64 11.03
CA MET A 171 12.78 17.50 10.23
C MET A 171 11.42 17.62 10.92
N LYS A 172 10.86 18.84 10.95
CA LYS A 172 9.46 19.04 11.33
C LYS A 172 8.60 18.80 10.10
N PRO A 173 7.56 17.97 10.20
CA PRO A 173 6.63 17.86 9.09
C PRO A 173 5.77 19.11 8.97
N THR A 174 5.31 19.36 7.75
CA THR A 174 4.43 20.45 7.37
C THR A 174 3.06 19.89 6.94
N LEU A 175 2.05 20.76 6.85
CA LEU A 175 0.74 20.35 6.32
C LEU A 175 0.84 19.84 4.87
N ASP A 176 1.80 20.33 4.08
CA ASP A 176 2.05 19.87 2.72
C ASP A 176 2.62 18.45 2.70
N ASP A 177 3.34 18.05 3.75
CA ASP A 177 3.77 16.66 3.92
C ASP A 177 2.56 15.73 4.21
N PHE A 178 1.50 16.28 4.80
CA PHE A 178 0.33 15.57 5.34
C PHE A 178 -0.99 15.97 4.68
N THR A 179 -1.07 15.82 3.36
CA THR A 179 -2.37 15.46 2.74
C THR A 179 -2.78 14.05 3.24
N GLY A 180 -3.98 13.52 3.00
CA GLY A 180 -4.32 12.19 3.55
C GLY A 180 -5.81 11.96 3.66
N THR A 181 -6.19 10.86 4.31
CA THR A 181 -7.61 10.48 4.47
C THR A 181 -8.11 10.93 5.86
N PRO A 182 -8.87 12.03 5.98
CA PRO A 182 -9.19 12.61 7.29
C PRO A 182 -9.99 11.66 8.20
N LEU A 183 -10.64 10.63 7.64
CA LEU A 183 -11.36 9.60 8.39
C LEU A 183 -10.47 8.77 9.32
N PHE A 184 -9.18 8.61 8.99
CA PHE A 184 -8.20 7.85 9.78
C PHE A 184 -7.13 8.73 10.42
N MET A 185 -7.10 10.02 10.05
CA MET A 185 -6.06 10.97 10.45
C MET A 185 -6.14 11.33 11.94
N ALA A 186 -4.99 11.29 12.61
CA ALA A 186 -4.85 11.74 13.99
C ALA A 186 -5.02 13.27 14.12
N PRO A 187 -5.49 13.78 15.27
CA PRO A 187 -5.73 15.22 15.44
C PRO A 187 -4.49 16.09 15.27
N GLU A 188 -3.35 15.68 15.79
CA GLU A 188 -2.08 16.40 15.69
C GLU A 188 -1.59 16.50 14.23
N ILE A 189 -1.79 15.44 13.44
CA ILE A 189 -1.47 15.42 12.00
C ILE A 189 -2.34 16.43 11.26
N ALA A 190 -3.66 16.41 11.53
CA ALA A 190 -4.60 17.32 10.90
C ALA A 190 -4.39 18.80 11.26
N LYS A 191 -3.68 19.07 12.35
CA LYS A 191 -3.30 20.43 12.80
C LYS A 191 -1.89 20.84 12.35
N GLY A 192 -1.09 19.93 11.79
CA GLY A 192 0.33 20.19 11.50
C GLY A 192 1.17 20.38 12.77
N GLU A 193 0.79 19.72 13.86
CA GLU A 193 1.53 19.74 15.14
C GLU A 193 2.71 18.74 15.11
N VAL A 194 3.57 18.82 16.13
CA VAL A 194 4.66 17.86 16.31
C VAL A 194 4.09 16.46 16.52
N ILE A 195 4.68 15.48 15.86
CA ILE A 195 4.26 14.08 15.91
C ILE A 195 5.38 13.18 16.43
N ASP A 196 4.99 11.97 16.83
CA ASP A 196 5.89 10.86 17.04
C ASP A 196 5.24 9.57 16.54
N LEU A 197 5.87 8.43 16.81
CA LEU A 197 5.39 7.09 16.43
C LEU A 197 3.94 6.80 16.89
N ARG A 198 3.42 7.50 17.90
CA ARG A 198 2.05 7.32 18.42
C ARG A 198 0.97 7.94 17.53
N ALA A 199 1.34 8.69 16.49
CA ALA A 199 0.38 9.15 15.48
C ALA A 199 -0.32 7.95 14.80
N ASP A 200 0.45 6.90 14.48
CA ASP A 200 -0.07 5.66 13.86
C ASP A 200 -1.06 4.91 14.76
N ILE A 201 -0.96 5.06 16.09
CA ILE A 201 -1.83 4.37 17.05
C ILE A 201 -3.28 4.86 16.95
N TRP A 202 -3.50 6.14 16.63
CA TRP A 202 -4.84 6.63 16.32
C TRP A 202 -5.42 5.93 15.09
N SER A 203 -4.63 5.86 14.02
CA SER A 203 -5.04 5.25 12.76
C SER A 203 -5.26 3.74 12.90
N LEU A 204 -4.52 3.04 13.77
CA LEU A 204 -4.83 1.66 14.17
C LEU A 204 -6.22 1.54 14.82
N GLY A 205 -6.55 2.45 15.76
CA GLY A 205 -7.87 2.50 16.37
C GLY A 205 -8.99 2.72 15.34
N ALA A 206 -8.75 3.64 14.40
CA ALA A 206 -9.68 3.93 13.31
C ALA A 206 -9.82 2.75 12.32
N LEU A 207 -8.72 2.06 11.99
CA LEU A 207 -8.70 0.87 11.15
C LEU A 207 -9.54 -0.26 11.77
N VAL A 208 -9.35 -0.54 13.06
CA VAL A 208 -10.12 -1.59 13.76
C VAL A 208 -11.60 -1.23 13.82
N ALA A 209 -11.94 0.03 14.08
CA ALA A 209 -13.33 0.48 14.03
C ALA A 209 -13.92 0.30 12.64
N GLU A 210 -13.19 0.64 11.58
CA GLU A 210 -13.61 0.43 10.18
C GLU A 210 -13.90 -1.06 9.87
N MET A 211 -13.10 -1.97 10.43
CA MET A 211 -13.28 -3.40 10.27
C MET A 211 -14.56 -3.93 10.93
N VAL A 212 -14.90 -3.46 12.14
CA VAL A 212 -15.96 -4.07 12.97
C VAL A 212 -17.25 -3.25 13.07
N ALA A 213 -17.19 -1.95 12.80
CA ALA A 213 -18.30 -1.00 13.01
C ALA A 213 -18.47 0.04 11.89
N GLY A 214 -17.44 0.21 11.04
CA GLY A 214 -17.38 1.23 10.01
C GLY A 214 -16.67 2.51 10.47
N PRO A 215 -16.77 3.61 9.70
CA PRO A 215 -16.02 4.83 9.95
C PRO A 215 -16.18 5.38 11.37
N ILE A 216 -15.08 5.87 11.94
CA ILE A 216 -15.11 6.63 13.20
C ILE A 216 -15.63 8.07 13.03
N ARG A 217 -15.72 8.56 11.79
CA ARG A 217 -16.21 9.89 11.42
C ARG A 217 -17.12 9.77 10.20
N PRO A 218 -18.21 10.55 10.13
CA PRO A 218 -19.05 10.53 8.94
C PRO A 218 -18.27 11.07 7.74
N ASP A 219 -18.44 10.39 6.61
CA ASP A 219 -18.00 10.85 5.28
C ASP A 219 -18.70 12.19 4.96
N SER A 220 -18.00 13.10 4.31
CA SER A 220 -18.52 14.40 3.90
C SER A 220 -18.06 14.71 2.48
N GLN A 221 -18.95 15.31 1.68
CA GLN A 221 -18.53 15.87 0.38
C GLN A 221 -17.69 17.14 0.54
N ASP A 222 -17.67 17.73 1.74
CA ASP A 222 -16.85 18.90 2.07
C ASP A 222 -15.57 18.46 2.81
N THR A 223 -14.46 18.45 2.07
CA THR A 223 -13.12 18.13 2.57
C THR A 223 -12.71 19.01 3.76
N ALA A 224 -13.08 20.30 3.77
CA ALA A 224 -12.71 21.20 4.86
C ALA A 224 -13.39 20.76 6.17
N GLN A 225 -14.64 20.31 6.11
CA GLN A 225 -15.34 19.74 7.26
C GLN A 225 -14.71 18.43 7.75
N GLU A 226 -14.25 17.56 6.84
CA GLU A 226 -13.56 16.32 7.23
C GLU A 226 -12.28 16.62 7.99
N PHE A 227 -11.46 17.54 7.49
CA PHE A 227 -10.26 18.00 8.19
C PHE A 227 -10.58 18.71 9.50
N GLN A 228 -11.69 19.45 9.60
CA GLN A 228 -12.11 20.07 10.86
C GLN A 228 -12.49 19.01 11.92
N ARG A 229 -13.18 17.93 11.51
CA ARG A 229 -13.48 16.79 12.39
C ARG A 229 -12.21 16.05 12.80
N ALA A 230 -11.24 15.92 11.89
CA ALA A 230 -9.94 15.36 12.22
C ALA A 230 -9.21 16.22 13.27
N ARG A 231 -9.12 17.53 13.05
CA ARG A 231 -8.49 18.51 13.96
C ARG A 231 -9.11 18.52 15.35
N SER A 232 -10.43 18.38 15.47
CA SER A 232 -11.11 18.36 16.78
C SER A 232 -10.93 17.06 17.56
N GLY A 233 -10.44 16.00 16.88
CA GLY A 233 -10.32 14.65 17.43
C GLY A 233 -11.64 14.04 17.84
N THR A 234 -12.76 14.53 17.30
CA THR A 234 -14.07 13.91 17.53
C THR A 234 -14.17 12.62 16.74
N TYR A 235 -14.70 11.59 17.41
CA TYR A 235 -14.96 10.28 16.83
C TYR A 235 -16.23 9.69 17.44
N ALA A 236 -16.86 8.77 16.71
CA ALA A 236 -17.98 7.98 17.20
C ALA A 236 -17.91 6.57 16.59
N ILE A 237 -18.07 5.54 17.42
CA ILE A 237 -18.09 4.14 16.98
C ILE A 237 -19.52 3.62 17.09
N ARG A 238 -20.12 3.25 15.95
CA ARG A 238 -21.48 2.74 15.88
C ARG A 238 -21.59 1.45 16.71
N GLY A 239 -22.55 1.41 17.62
CA GLY A 239 -22.81 0.20 18.41
C GLY A 239 -21.72 -0.18 19.41
N LEU A 240 -20.84 0.76 19.82
CA LEU A 240 -19.69 0.49 20.70
C LEU A 240 -19.98 -0.43 21.91
N LYS A 241 -21.14 -0.24 22.55
CA LYS A 241 -21.55 -1.02 23.74
C LYS A 241 -21.80 -2.51 23.45
N ARG A 242 -21.96 -2.91 22.19
CA ARG A 242 -22.21 -4.30 21.76
C ARG A 242 -20.92 -5.13 21.67
N PHE A 243 -19.77 -4.48 21.54
CA PHE A 243 -18.48 -5.16 21.44
C PHE A 243 -17.98 -5.67 22.80
N SER A 244 -17.01 -6.56 22.79
CA SER A 244 -16.35 -7.05 23.99
C SER A 244 -15.69 -5.92 24.79
N LYS A 245 -15.62 -6.07 26.13
CA LYS A 245 -14.90 -5.11 26.99
C LYS A 245 -13.43 -4.92 26.58
N PRO A 246 -12.69 -5.98 26.19
CA PRO A 246 -11.35 -5.81 25.62
C PRO A 246 -11.30 -4.89 24.40
N LEU A 247 -12.21 -5.05 23.44
CA LEU A 247 -12.24 -4.19 22.24
C LEU A 247 -12.66 -2.76 22.55
N GLN A 248 -13.65 -2.56 23.43
CA GLN A 248 -14.00 -1.22 23.93
C GLN A 248 -12.79 -0.53 24.57
N SER A 249 -12.04 -1.25 25.41
CA SER A 249 -10.81 -0.73 26.04
C SER A 249 -9.70 -0.44 25.03
N PHE A 250 -9.58 -1.22 23.97
CA PHE A 250 -8.63 -0.98 22.88
C PHE A 250 -8.92 0.37 22.20
N PHE A 251 -10.19 0.65 21.87
CA PHE A 251 -10.58 1.94 21.29
C PHE A 251 -10.30 3.10 22.23
N THR A 252 -10.64 2.96 23.51
CA THR A 252 -10.35 3.99 24.52
C THR A 252 -8.85 4.26 24.63
N ALA A 253 -7.98 3.25 24.51
CA ALA A 253 -6.53 3.45 24.57
C ALA A 253 -5.99 4.14 23.30
N CYS A 254 -6.46 3.74 22.11
CA CYS A 254 -5.89 4.18 20.85
C CYS A 254 -6.42 5.56 20.40
N LEU A 255 -7.70 5.86 20.62
CA LEU A 255 -8.37 7.07 20.15
C LEU A 255 -8.32 8.22 21.17
N GLN A 256 -7.17 8.39 21.81
CA GLN A 256 -6.91 9.53 22.70
C GLN A 256 -6.56 10.77 21.88
N LYS A 257 -7.20 11.91 22.19
CA LYS A 257 -6.97 13.16 21.47
C LYS A 257 -5.54 13.66 21.64
N SER A 258 -5.03 13.57 22.87
CA SER A 258 -3.67 13.95 23.17
C SER A 258 -2.71 12.83 22.78
N LEU A 259 -1.71 13.16 21.97
CA LEU A 259 -0.69 12.21 21.52
C LEU A 259 0.05 11.55 22.70
N ASN A 260 0.32 12.30 23.77
CA ASN A 260 1.02 11.78 24.96
C ASN A 260 0.20 10.79 25.81
N GLN A 261 -1.11 10.71 25.61
CA GLN A 261 -2.01 9.78 26.30
C GLN A 261 -2.16 8.45 25.55
N ARG A 262 -1.67 8.37 24.31
CA ARG A 262 -1.67 7.12 23.56
C ARG A 262 -0.52 6.22 24.01
N PRO A 263 -0.73 4.90 24.10
CA PRO A 263 0.34 3.95 24.37
C PRO A 263 1.36 3.93 23.22
N HIS A 264 2.60 3.52 23.50
CA HIS A 264 3.52 3.10 22.45
C HIS A 264 3.09 1.75 21.87
N LEU A 265 3.52 1.43 20.65
CA LEU A 265 3.13 0.19 19.96
C LEU A 265 3.44 -1.08 20.78
N LYS A 266 4.58 -1.12 21.47
CA LYS A 266 4.96 -2.19 22.40
C LYS A 266 3.94 -2.43 23.53
N ASP A 267 3.22 -1.40 23.94
CA ASP A 267 2.20 -1.47 24.99
C ASP A 267 0.81 -1.75 24.41
N VAL A 268 0.57 -1.38 23.14
CA VAL A 268 -0.61 -1.84 22.38
C VAL A 268 -0.64 -3.36 22.30
N LYS A 269 0.49 -4.02 22.01
CA LYS A 269 0.61 -5.50 21.96
C LYS A 269 0.19 -6.19 23.26
N LYS A 270 0.22 -5.47 24.40
CA LYS A 270 -0.15 -5.98 25.74
C LYS A 270 -1.62 -5.76 26.10
N LEU A 271 -2.39 -5.04 25.27
CA LEU A 271 -3.80 -4.79 25.54
C LEU A 271 -4.59 -6.11 25.54
N ARG A 272 -5.61 -6.20 26.41
CA ARG A 272 -6.43 -7.41 26.58
C ARG A 272 -7.05 -7.92 25.27
N PHE A 273 -7.32 -7.02 24.32
CA PHE A 273 -7.86 -7.39 23.01
C PHE A 273 -6.88 -8.25 22.20
N LEU A 274 -5.57 -8.09 22.40
CA LEU A 274 -4.51 -8.80 21.68
C LEU A 274 -3.88 -9.94 22.51
N ARG A 275 -4.40 -10.22 23.71
CA ARG A 275 -3.84 -11.22 24.65
C ARG A 275 -3.68 -12.62 24.05
N TYR A 276 -4.52 -12.98 23.08
CA TYR A 276 -4.52 -14.32 22.47
C TYR A 276 -3.66 -14.43 21.21
N ILE A 277 -2.97 -13.35 20.81
CA ILE A 277 -2.05 -13.39 19.68
C ILE A 277 -0.74 -14.01 20.15
N ASP A 278 -0.37 -15.11 19.49
CA ASP A 278 0.99 -15.62 19.52
C ASP A 278 1.83 -14.76 18.57
N TRP A 279 2.62 -13.84 19.13
CA TRP A 279 3.39 -12.87 18.36
C TRP A 279 4.57 -13.49 17.62
N GLU A 280 5.09 -14.64 18.08
CA GLU A 280 6.14 -15.35 17.37
C GLU A 280 5.58 -15.96 16.09
N LYS A 281 4.44 -16.65 16.19
CA LYS A 281 3.71 -17.15 15.02
C LYS A 281 3.26 -16.03 14.10
N ALA A 282 2.79 -14.90 14.65
CA ALA A 282 2.41 -13.75 13.85
C ALA A 282 3.58 -13.25 13.01
N ASN A 283 4.76 -13.04 13.63
CA ASN A 283 5.94 -12.56 12.93
C ASN A 283 6.46 -13.51 11.84
N ASN A 284 6.26 -14.82 12.03
CA ASN A 284 6.70 -15.85 11.08
C ASN A 284 5.66 -16.18 9.99
N LEU A 285 4.50 -15.52 9.97
CA LEU A 285 3.36 -15.86 9.11
C LEU A 285 2.81 -17.29 9.36
N ASP A 286 2.92 -17.79 10.58
CA ASP A 286 2.43 -19.12 10.97
C ASP A 286 0.96 -19.10 11.47
N LEU A 287 0.35 -17.92 11.59
CA LEU A 287 -1.06 -17.79 11.92
C LEU A 287 -1.92 -18.06 10.68
N LEU A 288 -2.95 -18.90 10.79
CA LEU A 288 -3.83 -19.19 9.66
C LEU A 288 -4.70 -17.97 9.28
N PRO A 289 -4.61 -17.45 8.04
CA PRO A 289 -5.48 -16.37 7.58
C PRO A 289 -6.96 -16.74 7.61
N PRO A 290 -7.85 -15.83 8.05
CA PRO A 290 -9.27 -16.13 8.16
C PRO A 290 -10.01 -16.14 6.83
N TYR A 291 -9.42 -15.61 5.76
CA TYR A 291 -9.99 -15.58 4.41
C TYR A 291 -8.92 -15.91 3.39
N LYS A 292 -9.29 -16.66 2.34
CA LYS A 292 -8.44 -16.83 1.17
C LYS A 292 -8.69 -15.69 0.20
N THR A 293 -7.65 -15.23 -0.50
CA THR A 293 -7.82 -14.14 -1.47
C THR A 293 -8.75 -14.48 -2.62
N SER A 294 -8.81 -15.75 -3.02
CA SER A 294 -9.74 -16.25 -4.04
C SER A 294 -11.22 -16.07 -3.69
N GLU A 295 -11.55 -15.88 -2.41
CA GLU A 295 -12.91 -15.68 -1.91
C GLU A 295 -13.31 -14.19 -1.92
N ILE A 296 -12.35 -13.27 -2.07
CA ILE A 296 -12.59 -11.83 -1.94
C ILE A 296 -12.98 -11.23 -3.30
N HIS A 297 -14.23 -10.77 -3.42
CA HIS A 297 -14.66 -10.05 -4.61
C HIS A 297 -14.11 -8.62 -4.62
N HIS A 298 -13.50 -8.21 -5.73
CA HIS A 298 -13.07 -6.82 -5.92
C HIS A 298 -14.27 -5.87 -5.93
N ARG A 299 -14.10 -4.69 -5.34
CA ARG A 299 -15.14 -3.67 -5.38
C ARG A 299 -15.46 -3.24 -6.83
N PRO A 300 -16.69 -2.81 -7.15
CA PRO A 300 -17.09 -2.46 -8.52
C PRO A 300 -16.25 -1.37 -9.21
N ALA A 301 -15.54 -0.54 -8.43
CA ALA A 301 -14.61 0.45 -8.97
C ALA A 301 -13.28 -0.15 -9.48
N LYS A 302 -12.94 -1.38 -9.06
CA LYS A 302 -11.83 -2.20 -9.58
C LYS A 302 -12.32 -3.21 -10.62
N GLU A 303 -13.57 -3.65 -10.54
CA GLU A 303 -14.18 -4.46 -11.61
C GLU A 303 -14.22 -3.67 -12.93
N GLU A 304 -14.00 -4.36 -14.05
CA GLU A 304 -13.91 -3.80 -15.42
C GLU A 304 -15.24 -3.24 -15.97
N ARG A 305 -16.04 -2.55 -15.13
CA ARG A 305 -17.32 -1.92 -15.51
C ARG A 305 -17.16 -0.44 -15.87
N GLY A 306 -15.93 0.02 -16.06
CA GLY A 306 -15.62 1.33 -16.66
C GLY A 306 -15.28 1.20 -18.16
N PRO A 307 -15.15 2.32 -18.90
CA PRO A 307 -14.77 2.28 -20.32
C PRO A 307 -13.30 1.86 -20.58
N LEU A 308 -12.52 1.62 -19.53
CA LEU A 308 -11.10 1.28 -19.60
C LEU A 308 -10.91 -0.14 -19.07
N ARG A 309 -10.41 -1.03 -19.94
CA ARG A 309 -10.03 -2.41 -19.57
C ARG A 309 -8.65 -2.39 -18.91
N SER A 310 -8.39 -3.36 -18.04
CA SER A 310 -7.08 -3.50 -17.38
C SER A 310 -5.93 -3.70 -18.39
N THR A 311 -6.22 -4.24 -19.58
CA THR A 311 -5.28 -4.49 -20.67
C THR A 311 -5.29 -3.42 -21.78
N ASP A 312 -5.93 -2.26 -21.54
CA ASP A 312 -6.00 -1.18 -22.54
C ASP A 312 -4.62 -0.60 -22.84
N GLN A 313 -4.15 -0.77 -24.09
CA GLN A 313 -2.82 -0.32 -24.52
C GLN A 313 -2.58 1.19 -24.37
N ARG A 314 -3.64 2.01 -24.35
CA ARG A 314 -3.52 3.46 -24.11
C ARG A 314 -3.16 3.78 -22.66
N VAL A 315 -3.46 2.85 -21.74
CA VAL A 315 -3.07 2.91 -20.33
C VAL A 315 -1.68 2.31 -20.17
N LEU A 316 -1.45 1.11 -20.71
CA LEU A 316 -0.19 0.36 -20.53
C LEU A 316 1.03 1.09 -21.10
N SER A 317 0.88 1.82 -22.21
CA SER A 317 1.96 2.67 -22.76
C SER A 317 2.45 3.77 -21.81
N GLY A 318 1.68 4.06 -20.76
CA GLY A 318 2.06 4.99 -19.71
C GLY A 318 3.05 4.47 -18.66
N ALA A 319 3.33 3.17 -18.62
CA ALA A 319 4.09 2.54 -17.53
C ALA A 319 5.52 3.09 -17.38
N PHE A 320 6.15 3.52 -18.49
CA PHE A 320 7.49 4.10 -18.50
C PHE A 320 7.55 5.46 -19.19
N SER A 321 6.39 6.05 -19.51
CA SER A 321 6.31 7.36 -20.14
C SER A 321 6.46 8.49 -19.11
N PRO A 322 7.16 9.60 -19.43
CA PRO A 322 7.14 10.80 -18.59
C PRO A 322 5.73 11.40 -18.47
N LEU A 323 4.88 11.18 -19.49
CA LEU A 323 3.56 11.77 -19.58
C LEU A 323 2.47 10.84 -19.03
N ARG A 324 1.52 11.42 -18.29
CA ARG A 324 0.33 10.71 -17.83
C ARG A 324 -0.53 10.26 -19.02
N PRO A 325 -1.03 9.01 -19.06
CA PRO A 325 -1.96 8.58 -20.08
C PRO A 325 -3.15 9.53 -20.22
N VAL A 326 -3.48 9.89 -21.46
CA VAL A 326 -4.55 10.86 -21.80
C VAL A 326 -5.90 10.45 -21.21
N VAL A 327 -6.14 9.14 -21.09
CA VAL A 327 -7.36 8.57 -20.48
C VAL A 327 -7.55 8.94 -19.01
N PHE A 328 -6.47 9.33 -18.31
CA PHE A 328 -6.48 9.78 -16.92
C PHE A 328 -6.42 11.30 -16.77
N ALA A 329 -6.33 12.06 -17.86
CA ALA A 329 -6.30 13.52 -17.83
C ALA A 329 -7.64 14.10 -17.34
N SER A 330 -7.58 15.10 -16.46
CA SER A 330 -8.74 15.78 -15.88
C SER A 330 -9.67 16.36 -16.95
N SER A 331 -10.99 16.35 -16.69
CA SER A 331 -12.03 16.97 -17.51
C SER A 331 -11.85 18.48 -17.72
N LYS A 332 -11.04 19.18 -16.91
CA LYS A 332 -10.65 20.58 -17.17
C LYS A 332 -9.78 20.72 -18.42
N ALA A 333 -9.00 19.70 -18.79
CA ALA A 333 -8.17 19.68 -20.00
C ALA A 333 -8.97 19.32 -21.27
N LYS A 334 -10.14 18.68 -21.14
CA LYS A 334 -10.99 18.29 -22.28
C LYS A 334 -11.50 19.47 -23.11
N LYS A 335 -11.50 20.69 -22.57
CA LYS A 335 -11.91 21.89 -23.31
C LYS A 335 -10.85 22.47 -24.27
N LYS A 336 -9.60 21.95 -24.28
CA LYS A 336 -8.52 22.53 -25.10
C LYS A 336 -7.90 21.59 -26.15
N GLN A 337 -8.30 20.32 -26.25
CA GLN A 337 -7.72 19.41 -27.24
C GLN A 337 -8.81 18.62 -27.99
N THR A 338 -9.41 19.26 -28.98
CA THR A 338 -9.87 18.56 -30.18
C THR A 338 -8.74 18.63 -31.20
N LYS A 339 -8.29 17.45 -31.64
CA LYS A 339 -7.17 17.14 -32.54
C LYS A 339 -5.82 16.90 -31.83
N GLN A 340 -5.55 15.65 -31.48
CA GLN A 340 -4.27 15.02 -31.85
C GLN A 340 -4.35 13.49 -31.82
N CYS A 341 -3.66 12.91 -32.81
CA CYS A 341 -3.73 11.53 -33.28
C CYS A 341 -3.19 10.51 -32.28
N ALA A 342 -3.69 9.27 -32.40
CA ALA A 342 -3.06 8.08 -31.86
C ALA A 342 -1.60 7.99 -32.34
N ILE A 343 -0.66 7.91 -31.41
CA ILE A 343 0.75 7.66 -31.72
C ILE A 343 0.94 6.13 -31.72
N PRO A 344 1.53 5.54 -32.78
CA PRO A 344 1.83 4.11 -32.84
C PRO A 344 2.86 3.69 -31.78
N VAL A 345 2.80 2.43 -31.37
CA VAL A 345 3.57 1.83 -30.26
C VAL A 345 5.06 1.58 -30.59
N ASP A 346 5.50 1.82 -31.83
CA ASP A 346 6.83 1.41 -32.31
C ASP A 346 7.89 2.53 -32.42
N SER A 347 7.80 3.58 -31.61
CA SER A 347 8.82 4.63 -31.63
C SER A 347 9.21 5.10 -30.23
N PHE A 348 10.18 4.43 -29.62
CA PHE A 348 10.99 4.96 -28.50
C PHE A 348 11.89 6.15 -28.93
N THR A 349 11.52 6.89 -29.97
CA THR A 349 12.28 8.03 -30.49
C THR A 349 11.94 9.29 -29.69
N GLU A 350 12.93 9.75 -28.91
CA GLU A 350 13.14 11.13 -28.43
C GLU A 350 11.88 12.00 -28.31
N GLN A 351 11.06 11.74 -27.28
CA GLN A 351 10.13 12.76 -26.81
C GLN A 351 10.96 13.93 -26.25
N ARG A 352 10.73 15.14 -26.75
CA ARG A 352 11.49 16.33 -26.33
C ARG A 352 11.47 16.46 -24.79
N PRO A 353 12.63 16.53 -24.12
CA PRO A 353 12.74 16.68 -22.66
C PRO A 353 11.86 17.79 -22.08
N SER A 354 11.63 18.86 -22.86
CA SER A 354 10.82 20.02 -22.48
C SER A 354 9.36 19.72 -22.13
N SER A 355 8.75 18.64 -22.66
CA SER A 355 7.36 18.28 -22.33
C SER A 355 7.22 17.57 -20.98
N ALA A 356 8.31 17.07 -20.39
CA ALA A 356 8.28 16.45 -19.07
C ALA A 356 8.12 17.48 -17.94
N LEU A 357 8.57 18.72 -18.16
CA LEU A 357 8.45 19.80 -17.18
C LEU A 357 7.07 20.47 -17.33
N THR A 358 6.19 20.28 -16.34
CA THR A 358 4.87 20.92 -16.31
C THR A 358 4.97 22.41 -15.98
N ASP A 359 3.94 23.18 -16.31
CA ASP A 359 3.90 24.62 -15.95
C ASP A 359 3.89 24.86 -14.45
N CYS A 360 3.30 23.94 -13.67
CA CYS A 360 3.33 23.99 -12.21
C CYS A 360 4.76 23.78 -11.69
N LEU A 361 5.49 22.77 -12.18
CA LEU A 361 6.89 22.57 -11.83
C LEU A 361 7.76 23.77 -12.17
N ARG A 362 7.56 24.39 -13.34
CA ARG A 362 8.27 25.63 -13.71
C ARG A 362 8.01 26.76 -12.71
N LYS A 363 6.75 26.95 -12.30
CA LYS A 363 6.37 27.97 -11.31
C LYS A 363 6.96 27.68 -9.93
N ASP A 364 7.11 26.41 -9.59
CA ASP A 364 7.75 25.95 -8.36
C ASP A 364 9.30 26.02 -8.44
N GLY A 365 9.86 26.53 -9.56
CA GLY A 365 11.29 26.76 -9.74
C GLY A 365 12.09 25.54 -10.23
N TYR A 366 11.42 24.47 -10.67
CA TYR A 366 12.11 23.30 -11.22
C TYR A 366 12.61 23.53 -12.65
N THR A 367 13.83 23.07 -12.91
CA THR A 367 14.39 22.89 -14.26
C THR A 367 14.65 21.40 -14.51
N LEU A 368 14.96 21.02 -15.76
CA LEU A 368 15.33 19.64 -16.07
C LEU A 368 16.63 19.23 -15.37
N GLU A 369 17.60 20.13 -15.33
CA GLU A 369 18.89 19.91 -14.66
C GLU A 369 18.70 19.70 -13.15
N LEU A 370 17.82 20.49 -12.52
CA LEU A 370 17.51 20.32 -11.09
C LEU A 370 16.80 19.00 -10.81
N LEU A 371 15.93 18.55 -11.72
CA LEU A 371 15.30 17.22 -11.60
C LEU A 371 16.35 16.12 -11.73
N ASP A 372 17.23 16.18 -12.73
CA ASP A 372 18.29 15.18 -12.89
C ASP A 372 19.25 15.17 -11.70
N GLU A 373 19.56 16.33 -11.12
CA GLU A 373 20.34 16.43 -9.89
C GLU A 373 19.63 15.72 -8.73
N LYS A 374 18.35 16.03 -8.49
CA LYS A 374 17.54 15.44 -7.41
C LYS A 374 17.36 13.93 -7.56
N PHE A 375 17.28 13.44 -8.80
CA PHE A 375 17.06 12.02 -9.12
C PHE A 375 18.35 11.28 -9.53
N LYS A 376 19.53 11.90 -9.39
CA LYS A 376 20.81 11.33 -9.81
C LYS A 376 21.09 9.95 -9.22
N CYS A 377 20.68 9.73 -7.96
CA CYS A 377 20.85 8.46 -7.28
C CYS A 377 19.58 7.58 -7.31
N PHE A 378 18.54 7.96 -8.06
CA PHE A 378 17.23 7.32 -8.03
C PHE A 378 17.21 5.86 -8.51
N ASN A 379 18.17 5.49 -9.35
CA ASN A 379 18.31 4.11 -9.79
C ASN A 379 18.78 3.22 -8.64
N PHE A 380 18.06 2.12 -8.40
CA PHE A 380 18.30 1.20 -7.29
C PHE A 380 18.12 -0.24 -7.74
N VAL A 381 18.96 -1.15 -7.24
CA VAL A 381 18.81 -2.60 -7.37
C VAL A 381 18.94 -3.20 -5.98
N HIS A 382 17.92 -3.96 -5.57
CA HIS A 382 17.87 -4.61 -4.27
C HIS A 382 19.09 -5.52 -4.04
N PRO A 383 19.71 -5.53 -2.84
CA PRO A 383 20.88 -6.36 -2.56
C PRO A 383 20.69 -7.84 -2.91
N SER A 384 19.50 -8.41 -2.67
CA SER A 384 19.19 -9.82 -2.97
C SER A 384 19.20 -10.18 -4.46
N LEU A 385 19.27 -9.20 -5.36
CA LEU A 385 19.29 -9.39 -6.81
C LEU A 385 20.67 -9.12 -7.43
N ARG A 386 21.65 -8.70 -6.62
CA ARG A 386 23.02 -8.47 -7.09
C ARG A 386 23.71 -9.83 -7.19
N CYS A 387 24.22 -10.17 -8.37
CA CYS A 387 25.06 -11.35 -8.52
C CYS A 387 26.34 -11.17 -7.70
N ASP A 388 26.50 -11.95 -6.62
CA ASP A 388 27.75 -12.01 -5.90
C ASP A 388 28.82 -12.67 -6.78
N CYS A 389 29.72 -11.87 -7.36
CA CYS A 389 30.93 -12.39 -7.96
C CYS A 389 31.97 -12.84 -6.91
N ASN A 390 31.71 -12.69 -5.61
CA ASN A 390 32.61 -13.12 -4.51
C ASN A 390 31.87 -13.35 -3.18
N ALA A 391 31.06 -14.41 -3.06
CA ALA A 391 30.58 -14.85 -1.74
C ALA A 391 30.57 -16.38 -1.62
N THR A 392 31.54 -16.89 -0.87
CA THR A 392 31.48 -18.19 -0.21
C THR A 392 30.20 -18.29 0.62
N LYS A 393 29.39 -19.31 0.31
CA LYS A 393 28.10 -19.61 0.94
C LYS A 393 28.14 -19.52 2.48
N PRO A 394 27.22 -18.79 3.13
CA PRO A 394 26.85 -19.10 4.50
C PRO A 394 25.97 -20.37 4.50
N LYS A 395 26.28 -21.31 5.40
CA LYS A 395 25.48 -22.51 5.65
C LYS A 395 24.19 -22.11 6.36
N SER A 396 23.03 -22.31 5.73
CA SER A 396 21.76 -22.52 6.44
C SER A 396 21.42 -24.02 6.41
N PRO A 397 20.71 -24.55 7.43
CA PRO A 397 20.35 -25.95 7.49
C PRO A 397 19.16 -26.20 6.56
N ILE A 398 19.40 -26.93 5.47
CA ILE A 398 18.37 -27.54 4.65
C ILE A 398 17.86 -28.76 5.41
N THR A 399 16.68 -28.66 6.02
CA THR A 399 15.92 -29.85 6.41
C THR A 399 15.22 -30.36 5.15
N LYS A 400 15.72 -31.47 4.63
CA LYS A 400 15.17 -32.17 3.47
C LYS A 400 13.71 -32.55 3.72
N LEU A 401 12.80 -32.09 2.88
CA LEU A 401 11.50 -32.73 2.69
C LEU A 401 11.78 -34.09 2.02
N ALA A 402 11.62 -35.18 2.78
CA ALA A 402 11.62 -36.52 2.22
C ALA A 402 10.30 -36.75 1.48
N ALA A 403 10.40 -37.22 0.23
CA ALA A 403 9.26 -37.71 -0.54
C ALA A 403 8.60 -38.89 0.19
N LEU A 404 7.29 -38.87 0.32
CA LEU A 404 6.48 -40.04 0.70
C LEU A 404 5.86 -40.65 -0.57
N PRO A 405 5.77 -41.99 -0.67
CA PRO A 405 5.31 -42.67 -1.87
C PRO A 405 3.80 -42.57 -2.04
N GLN A 406 3.35 -42.53 -3.30
CA GLN A 406 2.01 -42.92 -3.69
C GLN A 406 1.87 -44.43 -3.46
N ASP A 407 0.98 -44.82 -2.56
CA ASP A 407 -0.01 -45.89 -2.76
C ASP A 407 -0.96 -45.98 -1.54
N ASP A 408 -2.18 -46.42 -1.83
CA ASP A 408 -3.32 -46.75 -0.94
C ASP A 408 -4.29 -45.63 -0.53
N LEU A 409 -5.09 -45.25 -1.53
CA LEU A 409 -6.53 -44.97 -1.38
C LEU A 409 -7.28 -46.27 -1.01
N ASP A 410 -8.40 -46.10 -0.32
CA ASP A 410 -9.41 -47.11 0.03
C ASP A 410 -9.16 -47.96 1.28
N THR A 411 -9.37 -47.37 2.47
CA THR A 411 -10.10 -47.99 3.61
C THR A 411 -9.97 -47.13 4.87
N LEU A 412 -10.74 -46.06 5.01
CA LEU A 412 -11.06 -45.49 6.32
C LEU A 412 -12.31 -44.61 6.18
N PHE A 413 -13.33 -44.94 6.98
CA PHE A 413 -14.65 -44.29 7.09
C PHE A 413 -15.73 -44.81 6.14
N GLY A 414 -16.06 -46.09 6.34
CA GLY A 414 -17.42 -46.58 6.16
C GLY A 414 -18.34 -46.06 7.28
N ASP A 415 -19.48 -45.53 6.83
CA ASP A 415 -20.80 -45.48 7.46
C ASP A 415 -21.09 -44.72 8.76
N LYS A 416 -22.17 -43.93 8.62
CA LYS A 416 -23.11 -43.34 9.59
C LYS A 416 -22.69 -42.06 10.30
N LEU A 417 -23.16 -40.93 9.76
CA LEU A 417 -23.72 -39.84 10.56
C LEU A 417 -24.84 -39.12 9.80
N LYS A 418 -25.93 -38.85 10.52
CA LYS A 418 -27.23 -38.37 10.05
C LYS A 418 -27.17 -36.99 9.39
N ILE A 419 -27.92 -36.86 8.31
CA ILE A 419 -28.28 -35.60 7.66
C ILE A 419 -29.14 -34.80 8.66
N MET A 420 -28.67 -33.62 9.06
CA MET A 420 -29.51 -32.53 9.56
C MET A 420 -29.56 -31.48 8.46
N ASP A 421 -30.78 -31.06 8.13
CA ASP A 421 -31.09 -30.16 7.03
C ASP A 421 -30.30 -28.84 7.11
N LEU A 422 -29.74 -28.45 5.96
CA LEU A 422 -29.12 -27.14 5.73
C LEU A 422 -30.23 -26.08 5.71
N GLU A 423 -30.32 -25.24 6.73
CA GLU A 423 -30.99 -23.94 6.60
C GLU A 423 -30.19 -23.10 5.59
N GLU A 424 -30.84 -22.73 4.49
CA GLU A 424 -30.30 -21.78 3.51
C GLU A 424 -29.92 -20.46 4.20
N PRO A 425 -28.69 -19.93 4.01
CA PRO A 425 -28.37 -18.62 4.52
C PRO A 425 -29.17 -17.58 3.74
N SER A 426 -30.17 -16.99 4.42
CA SER A 426 -30.89 -15.81 3.97
C SER A 426 -29.89 -14.73 3.56
N SER A 427 -29.85 -14.43 2.27
CA SER A 427 -29.02 -13.40 1.65
C SER A 427 -29.14 -12.06 2.41
N PRO A 428 -28.09 -11.58 3.12
CA PRO A 428 -28.13 -10.25 3.69
C PRO A 428 -28.02 -9.25 2.55
N SER A 429 -28.97 -8.34 2.47
CA SER A 429 -28.93 -7.19 1.57
C SER A 429 -27.54 -6.54 1.56
N LEU A 430 -26.90 -6.48 0.40
CA LEU A 430 -25.59 -5.85 0.17
C LEU A 430 -25.55 -4.46 0.82
N PHE A 431 -24.90 -4.35 1.98
CA PHE A 431 -24.53 -3.07 2.58
C PHE A 431 -23.48 -2.44 1.67
N ARG A 432 -23.90 -1.59 0.73
CA ARG A 432 -23.01 -0.95 -0.22
C ARG A 432 -22.19 0.12 0.52
N ARG A 433 -20.97 -0.22 0.94
CA ARG A 433 -19.96 0.78 1.34
C ARG A 433 -19.66 1.64 0.10
N THR A 434 -20.19 2.86 0.06
CA THR A 434 -19.96 3.81 -1.06
C THR A 434 -19.09 4.97 -0.59
N ARG A 435 -17.82 4.74 -0.28
CA ARG A 435 -16.86 5.85 -0.28
C ARG A 435 -16.45 6.13 -1.71
N LYS A 436 -16.66 7.35 -2.18
CA LYS A 436 -15.84 7.86 -3.29
C LYS A 436 -14.43 7.98 -2.73
N ARG A 437 -13.44 7.48 -3.47
CA ARG A 437 -12.03 7.64 -3.10
C ARG A 437 -11.81 9.10 -2.71
N GLY A 438 -11.29 9.34 -1.51
CA GLY A 438 -11.12 10.69 -0.98
C GLY A 438 -10.37 11.53 -2.00
N LEU A 439 -10.98 12.63 -2.44
CA LEU A 439 -10.33 13.64 -3.26
C LEU A 439 -9.19 14.18 -2.40
N SER A 440 -7.93 13.91 -2.77
CA SER A 440 -6.83 14.58 -2.08
C SER A 440 -6.88 16.06 -2.46
N ILE A 441 -6.31 16.92 -1.62
CA ILE A 441 -6.02 18.30 -2.00
C ILE A 441 -5.18 18.25 -3.29
N GLY A 442 -5.80 18.58 -4.43
CA GLY A 442 -5.22 18.42 -5.77
C GLY A 442 -6.17 17.94 -6.88
N ASP A 443 -7.32 17.33 -6.55
CA ASP A 443 -8.36 16.99 -7.55
C ASP A 443 -9.25 18.19 -7.98
#